data_AF-A0AAU2INJ8-F1
#
_entry.id   AF-A0AAU2INJ8-F1
#
_cell.length_a   1.000
_cell.length_b   1.000
_cell.length_c   1.000
_cell.angle_alpha   90.00
_cell.angle_beta   90.00
_cell.angle_gamma   90.00
#
_symmetry.space_group_name_H-M   'P 1'
#
loop_
_entity.id
_entity.type
_entity.pdbx_description
1 polymer ?
#
loop_
_entity_poly.entity_id
_entity_poly.type
_entity_poly.pdbx_seq_one_letter_code
_entity_poly.pdbx_strand_id
1 'polypeptide(L)' 'MTNSAEGREILVGIDPARDCHMLLAWAADEAHRRRLPLRLLVAVPAWWQYPHSTTSSTSMRPHT' A
#
# COMPACT_ATOMS: atom_id res chain seq x y z
N MET A 1 3.81 18.40 -3.84
CA MET A 1 3.54 16.97 -3.57
C MET A 1 4.58 16.12 -4.30
N THR A 2 5.27 15.28 -3.52
CA THR A 2 6.37 14.33 -3.85
C THR A 2 7.27 14.68 -5.04
N ASN A 3 8.40 15.31 -4.70
CA ASN A 3 9.56 15.49 -5.53
C ASN A 3 10.15 14.12 -5.92
N SER A 4 9.53 13.42 -6.87
CA SER A 4 10.09 12.18 -7.44
C SER A 4 11.33 12.46 -8.31
N ALA A 5 11.68 13.74 -8.47
CA ALA A 5 12.67 14.24 -9.41
C ALA A 5 14.03 14.61 -8.78
N GLU A 6 14.21 14.51 -7.46
CA GLU A 6 15.48 14.92 -6.83
C GLU A 6 16.34 13.79 -6.27
N GLY A 7 15.93 12.54 -6.49
CA GLY A 7 16.80 11.38 -6.30
C GLY A 7 16.39 10.29 -7.28
N ARG A 8 17.36 9.70 -7.99
CA ARG A 8 17.09 8.47 -8.75
C ARG A 8 16.67 7.39 -7.74
N GLU A 9 15.50 6.80 -7.91
CA GLU A 9 15.00 5.70 -7.09
C GLU A 9 14.43 4.58 -7.95
N ILE A 10 14.33 3.37 -7.38
CA ILE A 10 13.57 2.26 -7.96
C ILE A 10 12.25 2.18 -7.22
N LEU A 11 11.15 2.44 -7.92
CA LEU A 11 9.79 2.32 -7.39
C LEU A 11 9.17 1.02 -7.88
N VAL A 12 8.67 0.19 -6.95
CA VAL A 12 8.03 -1.09 -7.24
C VAL A 12 6.61 -1.10 -6.72
N GLY A 13 5.64 -1.29 -7.61
CA GLY A 13 4.27 -1.60 -7.24
C GLY A 13 4.12 -3.05 -6.79
N ILE A 14 3.49 -3.28 -5.64
CA ILE A 14 3.20 -4.62 -5.11
C ILE A 14 1.68 -4.75 -4.94
N ASP A 15 1.15 -5.87 -5.42
CA ASP A 15 -0.21 -6.32 -5.14
C ASP A 15 -0.13 -7.53 -4.17
N PRO A 16 -0.59 -7.39 -2.91
CA PRO A 16 -0.55 -8.48 -1.92
C PRO A 16 -1.35 -9.72 -2.33
N ALA A 17 -2.29 -9.60 -3.26
CA ALA A 17 -3.05 -10.72 -3.79
C ALA A 17 -2.28 -11.55 -4.83
N ARG A 18 -1.09 -11.09 -5.25
CA ARG A 18 -0.27 -11.74 -6.28
C ARG A 18 1.07 -12.18 -5.71
N ASP A 19 1.59 -13.29 -6.23
CA ASP A 19 2.97 -13.67 -5.97
C ASP A 19 3.91 -12.68 -6.69
N CYS A 20 4.69 -11.95 -5.90
CA CYS A 20 5.62 -10.93 -6.36
C CYS A 20 7.07 -11.22 -5.93
N HIS A 21 7.39 -12.42 -5.42
CA HIS A 21 8.68 -12.69 -4.78
C HIS A 21 9.88 -12.49 -5.73
N MET A 22 9.77 -13.00 -6.96
CA MET A 22 10.83 -12.86 -7.96
C MET A 22 11.04 -11.41 -8.40
N LEU A 23 9.96 -10.63 -8.54
CA LEU A 23 10.03 -9.20 -8.86
C LEU A 23 10.73 -8.43 -7.74
N LEU A 24 10.41 -8.75 -6.49
CA LEU A 24 11.02 -8.13 -5.30
C LEU A 24 12.51 -8.45 -5.19
N ALA A 25 12.90 -9.70 -5.46
CA ALA A 25 14.30 -10.10 -5.49
C ALA A 25 15.08 -9.31 -6.54
N TRP A 26 14.56 -9.23 -7.78
CA TRP A 26 15.19 -8.44 -8.83
C TRP A 26 15.32 -6.97 -8.46
N ALA A 27 14.28 -6.37 -7.88
CA ALA A 27 14.30 -4.95 -7.53
C ALA A 27 15.30 -4.64 -6.41
N ALA A 28 15.43 -5.52 -5.43
CA ALA A 28 16.45 -5.43 -4.40
C ALA A 28 17.86 -5.48 -5.01
N ASP A 29 18.11 -6.45 -5.90
CA ASP A 29 19.39 -6.60 -6.57
C ASP A 29 19.72 -5.40 -7.47
N GLU A 30 18.74 -4.85 -8.18
CA GLU A 30 18.93 -3.68 -9.05
C GLU A 30 19.17 -2.41 -8.22
N ALA A 31 18.46 -2.23 -7.11
CA ALA A 31 18.66 -1.10 -6.21
C ALA A 31 20.06 -1.14 -5.58
N HIS A 32 20.49 -2.34 -5.17
CA HIS A 32 21.84 -2.57 -4.65
C HIS A 32 22.90 -2.27 -5.71
N ARG A 33 22.77 -2.82 -6.93
CA ARG A 33 23.72 -2.60 -8.03
C ARG A 33 23.86 -1.13 -8.41
N ARG A 34 22.76 -0.38 -8.41
CA ARG A 34 22.77 1.05 -8.79
C ARG A 34 23.01 2.01 -7.63
N ARG A 35 23.09 1.51 -6.39
CA ARG A 35 23.15 2.32 -5.16
C ARG A 35 22.01 3.33 -5.10
N LEU A 36 20.81 2.90 -5.46
CA LEU A 36 19.60 3.72 -5.43
C LEU A 36 18.67 3.26 -4.31
N PRO A 37 17.90 4.17 -3.70
CA PRO A 37 16.80 3.81 -2.82
C PRO A 37 15.79 2.90 -3.53
N LEU A 38 15.29 1.89 -2.81
CA LEU A 38 14.17 1.06 -3.23
C LEU A 38 12.92 1.50 -2.46
N ARG A 39 11.85 1.84 -3.18
CA ARG A 39 10.56 2.23 -2.61
C ARG A 39 9.48 1.26 -3.07
N LEU A 40 8.71 0.74 -2.12
CA LEU A 40 7.61 -0.19 -2.38
C LEU A 40 6.28 0.56 -2.27
N LEU A 41 5.42 0.39 -3.26
CA LEU A 41 4.10 1.01 -3.33
C LEU A 41 3.03 -0.08 -3.36
N VAL A 42 2.12 -0.05 -2.39
CA VAL A 42 0.98 -0.97 -2.34
C VAL A 42 -0.29 -0.18 -2.65
N ALA A 43 -1.03 -0.61 -3.67
CA ALA A 43 -2.35 -0.09 -3.93
C ALA A 43 -3.36 -0.84 -3.05
N VAL A 44 -3.92 -0.14 -2.06
CA VAL A 44 -5.03 -0.65 -1.25
C VAL A 44 -6.34 -0.09 -1.79
N PRO A 45 -7.41 -0.90 -1.88
CA PRO A 45 -8.70 -0.41 -2.32
C PRO A 45 -9.28 0.59 -1.30
N ALA A 46 -9.99 1.60 -1.78
CA ALA A 46 -10.45 2.73 -0.96
C ALA A 46 -11.35 2.33 0.23
N TRP A 47 -12.08 1.22 0.12
CA TRP A 47 -12.90 0.71 1.22
C TRP A 47 -12.08 0.19 2.41
N TRP A 48 -10.77 -0.05 2.26
CA TRP A 48 -9.91 -0.33 3.41
C TRP A 48 -9.82 0.88 4.36
N GLN A 49 -10.11 2.09 3.86
CA GLN A 49 -10.09 3.32 4.66
C GLN A 49 -11.39 3.56 5.44
N TYR A 50 -12.36 2.65 5.45
CA TYR A 50 -13.50 2.79 6.34
C TYR A 50 -12.99 2.82 7.78
N PRO A 51 -13.13 3.94 8.52
CA PRO A 51 -13.09 3.86 9.96
C PRO A 51 -14.13 2.81 10.32
N HIS A 52 -13.75 1.87 11.17
CA HIS A 52 -14.74 1.08 11.88
C HIS A 52 -15.53 2.11 12.71
N SER A 53 -16.59 2.66 12.12
CA SER A 53 -17.57 3.42 12.86
C SER A 53 -18.19 2.39 13.78
N THR A 54 -17.71 2.38 15.02
CA THR A 54 -18.29 1.67 16.14
C THR A 54 -19.74 2.11 16.17
N THR A 55 -20.60 1.34 15.51
CA THR A 55 -22.03 1.53 15.58
C THR A 55 -22.38 1.06 16.97
N SER A 56 -22.46 2.03 17.89
CA SER A 56 -23.08 1.86 19.19
C SER A 56 -24.48 1.31 18.94
N SER A 57 -24.57 0.00 19.09
CA SER A 57 -25.81 -0.75 19.18
C SER A 57 -26.54 -0.29 20.44
N THR A 58 -27.44 0.67 20.30
CA THR A 58 -28.59 0.84 21.19
C THR A 58 -29.78 1.09 20.28
N SER A 59 -30.29 0.02 19.65
CA SER A 59 -31.45 -0.71 20.14
C SER A 59 -32.72 0.15 20.22
N MET A 60 -33.37 0.24 19.07
CA MET A 60 -34.74 -0.25 18.85
C MET A 60 -35.85 0.33 19.74
N ARG A 61 -36.59 1.33 19.20
CA ARG A 61 -38.05 1.51 19.34
C ARG A 61 -38.57 2.24 18.08
N PRO A 62 -39.76 1.94 17.52
CA PRO A 62 -41.03 1.89 18.26
C PRO A 62 -42.05 0.80 17.83
N HIS A 63 -42.89 0.37 18.77
CA HIS A 63 -44.28 -0.06 18.54
C HIS A 63 -45.09 0.67 19.62
N THR A 64 -46.07 1.51 19.31
CA THR A 64 -47.35 1.23 18.66
C THR A 64 -47.88 2.51 18.02
#